data_AF-A0A954P1I8-F1
#
_entry.id   AF-A0A954P1I8-F1
#
_cell.length_a   1.000
_cell.length_b   1.000
_cell.length_c   1.000
_cell.angle_alpha   90.00
_cell.angle_beta   90.00
_cell.angle_gamma   90.00
#
_symmetry.space_group_name_H-M   'P 1'
#
loop_
_entity.id
_entity.type
_entity.pdbx_description
1 polymer ?
#
loop_
_entity_poly.entity_id
_entity_poly.type
_entity_poly.pdbx_seq_one_letter_code
_entity_poly.pdbx_strand_id
1 'polypeptide(L)'
;MSPCNNCHSGCCRSFAVPVSGADIIRIETQLELSFWDFVCRWADPEGQIARNHAPHFHFADEADTPFVICMTHQNSTFFPSTTKCRFLVEGEPDETSPLGQARCGIYHQRPGACRAFPVRLNETSELVILSNIPERGRGTDEPQYELCPRPWEKADLDSVNTMGDLVTSQFEMKFFHRLAEVWNRSPRPWAAFPDFLHLVYSARVVDETESSQPAAAHAAPTLQPTVPRLAESTAGPDSGADYTAGGQRPVTFPTQPPADDLRRAA
;
A
#
# COMPACT_ATOMS: atom_id res chain seq x y z
N MET A 1 9.12 19.45 -19.94
CA MET A 1 9.79 18.29 -19.31
C MET A 1 9.17 18.11 -17.94
N SER A 2 8.77 16.89 -17.56
CA SER A 2 8.11 16.63 -16.28
C SER A 2 9.06 16.96 -15.10
N PRO A 3 8.56 17.55 -14.00
CA PRO A 3 9.34 17.78 -12.78
C PRO A 3 10.05 16.52 -12.26
N CYS A 4 9.51 15.33 -12.55
CA CYS A 4 10.07 14.06 -12.12
C CYS A 4 11.38 13.67 -12.82
N ASN A 5 11.67 14.19 -14.01
CA ASN A 5 12.82 13.72 -14.81
C ASN A 5 14.18 14.05 -14.17
N ASN A 6 14.25 15.12 -13.39
CA ASN A 6 15.47 15.56 -12.69
C ASN A 6 15.24 15.60 -11.16
N CYS A 7 14.26 14.84 -10.66
CA CYS A 7 13.91 14.84 -9.25
C CYS A 7 14.72 13.81 -8.47
N HIS A 8 15.16 14.15 -7.26
CA HIS A 8 15.78 13.21 -6.31
C HIS A 8 14.76 12.25 -5.65
N SER A 9 13.51 12.26 -6.13
CA SER A 9 12.40 11.38 -5.73
C SER A 9 11.99 11.48 -4.26
N GLY A 10 11.93 12.70 -3.72
CA GLY A 10 11.51 12.92 -2.32
C GLY A 10 10.12 12.35 -2.01
N CYS A 11 9.18 12.34 -2.96
CA CYS A 11 7.88 11.68 -2.76
C CYS A 11 8.00 10.17 -2.46
N CYS A 12 8.95 9.46 -3.08
CA CYS A 12 9.22 8.04 -2.83
C CYS A 12 9.89 7.79 -1.47
N ARG A 13 10.40 8.83 -0.81
CA ARG A 13 11.00 8.73 0.54
C ARG A 13 10.02 9.18 1.61
N SER A 14 9.26 10.23 1.31
CA SER A 14 8.42 10.91 2.28
C SER A 14 7.12 10.18 2.55
N PHE A 15 6.43 9.67 1.53
CA PHE A 15 5.08 9.14 1.67
C PHE A 15 5.03 7.63 1.77
N ALA A 16 4.20 7.12 2.69
CA ALA A 16 3.68 5.75 2.60
C ALA A 16 2.67 5.73 1.44
N VAL A 17 3.00 5.04 0.35
CA VAL A 17 2.18 5.01 -0.87
C VAL A 17 1.09 3.95 -0.73
N PRO A 18 -0.19 4.32 -0.62
CA PRO A 18 -1.26 3.33 -0.57
C PRO A 18 -1.37 2.58 -1.89
N VAL A 19 -1.66 1.28 -1.83
CA VAL A 19 -1.85 0.42 -3.00
C VAL A 19 -3.24 -0.19 -2.97
N SER A 20 -3.88 -0.30 -4.14
CA SER A 20 -5.11 -1.08 -4.28
C SER A 20 -4.78 -2.57 -4.51
N GLY A 21 -5.77 -3.44 -4.38
CA GLY A 21 -5.60 -4.84 -4.80
C GLY A 21 -5.22 -4.98 -6.28
N ALA A 22 -5.75 -4.13 -7.18
CA ALA A 22 -5.34 -4.15 -8.58
C ALA A 22 -3.87 -3.78 -8.78
N ASP A 23 -3.35 -2.81 -8.01
CA ASP A 23 -1.93 -2.47 -8.05
C ASP A 23 -1.07 -3.66 -7.60
N ILE A 24 -1.49 -4.35 -6.54
CA ILE A 24 -0.81 -5.53 -5.99
C ILE A 24 -0.75 -6.64 -7.04
N ILE A 25 -1.91 -7.09 -7.53
CA ILE A 25 -2.00 -8.19 -8.51
C ILE A 25 -1.20 -7.88 -9.78
N ARG A 26 -1.29 -6.64 -10.28
CA ARG A 26 -0.54 -6.24 -11.47
C ARG A 26 0.97 -6.24 -11.22
N ILE A 27 1.44 -5.76 -10.08
CA ILE A 27 2.88 -5.73 -9.77
C ILE A 27 3.41 -7.16 -9.60
N GLU A 28 2.69 -8.03 -8.88
CA GLU A 28 3.08 -9.44 -8.72
C GLU A 28 3.21 -10.15 -10.07
N THR A 29 2.18 -10.01 -10.91
CA THR A 29 2.13 -10.69 -12.22
C THR A 29 3.16 -10.15 -13.21
N GLN A 30 3.37 -8.82 -13.27
CA GLN A 30 4.26 -8.22 -14.27
C GLN A 30 5.73 -8.25 -13.87
N LEU A 31 6.05 -8.32 -12.58
CA LEU A 31 7.42 -8.30 -12.09
C LEU A 31 7.87 -9.64 -11.49
N GLU A 32 6.99 -10.64 -11.46
CA GLU A 32 7.24 -11.97 -10.86
C GLU A 32 7.69 -11.86 -9.39
N LEU A 33 7.08 -10.91 -8.67
CA LEU A 33 7.32 -10.69 -7.24
C LEU A 33 6.17 -11.29 -6.43
N SER A 34 6.47 -11.66 -5.19
CA SER A 34 5.41 -11.98 -4.22
C SER A 34 4.86 -10.72 -3.57
N PHE A 35 3.64 -10.80 -3.06
CA PHE A 35 3.03 -9.80 -2.19
C PHE A 35 4.00 -9.28 -1.12
N TRP A 36 4.72 -10.20 -0.46
CA TRP A 36 5.63 -9.91 0.65
C TRP A 36 6.87 -9.15 0.25
N ASP A 37 7.23 -9.16 -1.04
CA ASP A 37 8.38 -8.41 -1.51
C ASP A 37 8.15 -6.90 -1.38
N PHE A 38 6.95 -6.42 -1.67
CA PHE A 38 6.75 -4.98 -1.89
C PHE A 38 5.55 -4.38 -1.15
N VAL A 39 4.72 -5.18 -0.49
CA VAL A 39 3.56 -4.71 0.27
C VAL A 39 3.81 -4.86 1.77
N CYS A 40 3.37 -3.86 2.54
CA CYS A 40 3.25 -3.96 3.99
C CYS A 40 1.96 -3.26 4.46
N ARG A 41 1.61 -3.48 5.73
CA ARG A 41 0.55 -2.74 6.42
C ARG A 41 1.17 -1.64 7.27
N TRP A 42 0.71 -0.41 7.10
CA TRP A 42 1.12 0.74 7.91
C TRP A 42 0.03 1.05 8.93
N ALA A 43 0.38 1.11 10.21
CA ALA A 43 -0.54 1.55 11.25
C ALA A 43 -0.93 3.01 10.97
N ASP A 44 -2.23 3.29 11.02
CA ASP A 44 -2.78 4.61 10.72
C ASP A 44 -3.91 5.00 11.70
N PRO A 45 -3.65 4.98 13.03
CA PRO A 45 -4.66 5.27 14.05
C PRO A 45 -5.25 6.69 13.91
N GLU A 46 -4.48 7.61 13.35
CA GLU A 46 -4.86 9.01 13.18
C GLU A 46 -5.41 9.33 11.78
N GLY A 47 -5.47 8.36 10.87
CA GLY A 47 -5.97 8.57 9.50
C GLY A 47 -5.09 9.46 8.62
N GLN A 48 -3.82 9.64 8.98
CA GLN A 48 -2.87 10.53 8.30
C GLN A 48 -2.36 9.96 6.98
N ILE A 49 -2.36 8.63 6.85
CA ILE A 49 -1.99 7.92 5.62
C ILE A 49 -3.24 7.77 4.73
N ALA A 50 -4.35 7.29 5.29
CA ALA A 50 -5.58 7.04 4.56
C ALA A 50 -6.15 8.32 3.94
N ARG A 51 -6.24 9.42 4.70
CA ARG A 51 -6.79 10.73 4.29
C ARG A 51 -8.10 10.65 3.50
N ASN A 52 -9.00 9.74 3.89
CA ASN A 52 -10.25 9.42 3.17
C ASN A 52 -10.06 8.93 1.72
N HIS A 53 -8.83 8.68 1.29
CA HIS A 53 -8.50 8.13 -0.01
C HIS A 53 -8.44 6.60 0.05
N ALA A 54 -7.56 6.05 0.90
CA ALA A 54 -7.40 4.61 1.07
C ALA A 54 -8.26 4.08 2.23
N PRO A 55 -8.72 2.82 2.17
CA PRO A 55 -9.45 2.20 3.29
C PRO A 55 -8.54 1.79 4.44
N HIS A 56 -9.14 1.70 5.63
CA HIS A 56 -8.55 1.00 6.77
C HIS A 56 -8.95 -0.47 6.79
N PHE A 57 -7.95 -1.33 7.01
CA PHE A 57 -8.11 -2.75 7.27
C PHE A 57 -7.79 -3.05 8.73
N HIS A 58 -8.58 -3.92 9.34
CA HIS A 58 -8.34 -4.49 10.67
C HIS A 58 -7.91 -5.95 10.51
N PHE A 59 -6.97 -6.41 11.33
CA PHE A 59 -6.43 -7.76 11.24
C PHE A 59 -6.57 -8.49 12.58
N ALA A 60 -6.81 -9.80 12.56
CA ALA A 60 -7.07 -10.56 13.78
C ALA A 60 -5.88 -10.57 14.77
N ASP A 61 -4.66 -10.45 14.24
CA ASP A 61 -3.43 -10.39 15.02
C ASP A 61 -3.21 -9.01 15.69
N GLU A 62 -3.87 -7.95 15.21
CA GLU A 62 -3.81 -6.59 15.77
C GLU A 62 -5.16 -5.86 15.55
N ALA A 63 -6.22 -6.33 16.22
CA ALA A 63 -7.61 -5.97 15.88
C ALA A 63 -7.95 -4.48 16.08
N ASP A 64 -7.40 -3.85 17.11
CA ASP A 64 -7.70 -2.46 17.47
C ASP A 64 -6.92 -1.43 16.64
N THR A 65 -5.91 -1.86 15.89
CA THR A 65 -5.08 -0.98 15.07
C THR A 65 -5.64 -0.91 13.65
N PRO A 66 -6.07 0.26 13.15
CA PRO A 66 -6.40 0.42 11.75
C PRO A 66 -5.11 0.48 10.93
N PHE A 67 -5.09 -0.23 9.80
CA PHE A 67 -3.96 -0.24 8.88
C PHE A 67 -4.35 0.21 7.48
N VAL A 68 -3.41 0.88 6.81
CA VAL A 68 -3.46 1.10 5.35
C VAL A 68 -2.46 0.16 4.68
N ILE A 69 -2.87 -0.43 3.56
CA ILE A 69 -1.99 -1.29 2.76
C ILE A 69 -1.17 -0.39 1.84
N CYS A 70 0.15 -0.43 1.99
CA CYS A 70 1.06 0.46 1.29
C CYS A 70 2.27 -0.29 0.71
N MET A 71 3.00 0.41 -0.13
CA MET A 71 4.33 0.03 -0.57
C MET A 71 5.32 -0.04 0.61
N THR A 72 6.15 -1.08 0.63
CA THR A 72 7.21 -1.25 1.61
C THR A 72 8.32 -0.22 1.41
N HIS A 73 8.84 0.30 2.52
CA HIS A 73 10.05 1.10 2.56
C HIS A 73 11.25 0.24 2.99
N GLN A 74 12.43 0.61 2.49
CA GLN A 74 13.72 0.06 2.89
C GLN A 74 14.71 1.19 3.17
N ASN A 75 15.81 0.90 3.85
CA ASN A 75 16.86 1.88 4.07
C ASN A 75 17.48 2.32 2.74
N SER A 76 17.81 3.60 2.64
CA SER A 76 18.57 4.11 1.50
C SER A 76 20.00 3.58 1.55
N THR A 77 20.56 3.30 0.36
CA THR A 77 21.95 2.86 0.23
C THR A 77 22.92 4.02 0.40
N PHE A 78 22.57 5.20 -0.12
CA PHE A 78 23.45 6.38 -0.13
C PHE A 78 23.13 7.39 0.99
N PHE A 79 21.98 7.27 1.65
CA PHE A 79 21.54 8.16 2.72
C PHE A 79 21.08 7.34 3.94
N PRO A 80 21.99 6.80 4.75
CA PRO A 80 21.67 5.79 5.78
C PRO A 80 20.68 6.23 6.86
N SER A 81 20.52 7.54 7.09
CA SER A 81 19.51 8.10 8.01
C SER A 81 18.09 8.11 7.42
N THR A 82 17.93 7.72 6.15
CA THR A 82 16.67 7.84 5.42
C THR A 82 16.12 6.50 4.97
N THR A 83 14.80 6.49 4.72
CA THR A 83 14.10 5.36 4.10
C THR A 83 13.55 5.76 2.74
N LYS A 84 13.32 4.77 1.89
CA LYS A 84 12.78 4.94 0.55
C LYS A 84 11.83 3.80 0.20
N CYS A 85 10.87 4.06 -0.68
CA CYS A 85 10.10 3.02 -1.36
C CYS A 85 11.03 1.96 -1.94
N ARG A 86 10.68 0.68 -1.80
CA ARG A 86 11.50 -0.44 -2.29
C ARG A 86 11.89 -0.32 -3.75
N PHE A 87 11.02 0.24 -4.58
CA PHE A 87 11.27 0.40 -6.02
C PHE A 87 12.01 1.69 -6.39
N LEU A 88 12.50 2.47 -5.42
CA LEU A 88 13.34 3.62 -5.71
C LEU A 88 14.77 3.16 -6.04
N VAL A 89 15.16 3.33 -7.30
CA VAL A 89 16.53 3.15 -7.77
C VAL A 89 17.27 4.46 -7.52
N GLU A 90 18.32 4.39 -6.70
CA GLU A 90 19.17 5.52 -6.35
C GLU A 90 20.51 5.41 -7.12
N GLY A 91 21.05 6.55 -7.52
CA GLY A 91 22.43 6.73 -7.94
C GLY A 91 23.24 7.43 -6.84
N GLU A 92 24.55 7.25 -6.89
CA GLU A 92 25.48 7.90 -5.97
C GLU A 92 25.42 9.43 -6.12
N PRO A 93 25.48 10.19 -5.02
CA PRO A 93 25.62 11.64 -5.08
C PRO A 93 26.91 12.08 -5.78
N ASP A 94 26.82 13.12 -6.60
CA ASP A 94 27.96 13.74 -7.27
C ASP A 94 27.83 15.28 -7.31
N GLU A 95 28.80 15.97 -7.91
CA GLU A 95 28.82 17.44 -7.99
C GLU A 95 27.62 18.02 -8.77
N THR A 96 27.09 17.27 -9.74
CA THR A 96 25.94 17.69 -10.57
C THR A 96 24.60 17.34 -9.92
N SER A 97 24.59 16.30 -9.08
CA SER A 97 23.44 15.71 -8.43
C SER A 97 23.78 15.45 -6.96
N PRO A 98 23.80 16.50 -6.10
CA PRO A 98 24.24 16.38 -4.71
C PRO A 98 23.31 15.51 -3.84
N LEU A 99 22.07 15.26 -4.29
CA LEU A 99 21.12 14.32 -3.69
C LEU A 99 21.04 12.97 -4.43
N GLY A 100 22.01 12.72 -5.33
CA GLY A 100 22.03 11.57 -6.22
C GLY A 100 20.97 11.65 -7.31
N GLN A 101 21.11 10.78 -8.30
CA GLN A 101 20.06 10.53 -9.29
C GLN A 101 19.03 9.56 -8.71
N ALA A 102 17.77 9.72 -9.09
CA ALA A 102 16.71 8.88 -8.56
C ALA A 102 15.66 8.60 -9.62
N ARG A 103 15.20 7.34 -9.71
CA ARG A 103 14.11 6.95 -10.61
C ARG A 103 13.28 5.81 -10.04
N CYS A 104 12.02 5.76 -10.45
CA CYS A 104 11.16 4.63 -10.14
C CYS A 104 11.55 3.41 -10.99
N GLY A 105 11.95 2.31 -10.35
CA GLY A 105 12.30 1.05 -11.02
C GLY A 105 11.11 0.33 -11.64
N ILE A 106 9.88 0.74 -11.30
CA ILE A 106 8.63 0.15 -11.79
C ILE A 106 7.76 1.19 -12.49
N TYR A 107 8.36 2.13 -13.23
CA TYR A 107 7.66 3.33 -13.69
C TYR A 107 6.34 3.05 -14.43
N HIS A 108 6.30 2.02 -15.28
CA HIS A 108 5.08 1.64 -16.02
C HIS A 108 4.05 0.87 -15.17
N GLN A 109 4.49 0.31 -14.04
CA GLN A 109 3.69 -0.47 -13.10
C GLN A 109 3.36 0.29 -11.81
N ARG A 110 3.85 1.53 -11.69
CA ARG A 110 3.74 2.37 -10.49
C ARG A 110 2.30 2.40 -9.98
N PRO A 111 2.02 2.32 -8.66
CA PRO A 111 0.66 2.29 -8.13
C PRO A 111 -0.23 3.44 -8.60
N GLY A 112 -1.55 3.26 -8.51
CA GLY A 112 -2.53 4.29 -8.86
C GLY A 112 -2.27 5.62 -8.17
N ALA A 113 -1.97 5.59 -6.86
CA ALA A 113 -1.60 6.78 -6.09
C ALA A 113 -0.37 7.51 -6.67
N CYS A 114 0.65 6.79 -7.12
CA CYS A 114 1.84 7.38 -7.77
C CYS A 114 1.54 7.93 -9.17
N ARG A 115 0.62 7.31 -9.93
CA ARG A 115 0.19 7.82 -11.24
C ARG A 115 -0.64 9.09 -11.11
N ALA A 116 -1.50 9.14 -10.10
CA ALA A 116 -2.39 10.26 -9.84
C ALA A 116 -1.65 11.47 -9.26
N PHE A 117 -0.53 11.28 -8.56
CA PHE A 117 0.24 12.40 -8.01
C PHE A 117 0.76 13.34 -9.12
N PRO A 118 0.65 14.69 -8.96
CA PRO A 118 0.19 15.43 -7.78
C PRO A 118 -1.26 15.92 -7.88
N VAL A 119 -2.08 15.29 -8.71
CA VAL A 119 -3.43 15.76 -8.98
C VAL A 119 -4.48 14.92 -8.26
N ARG A 120 -5.69 15.45 -8.20
CA ARG A 120 -6.89 14.77 -7.73
C ARG A 120 -8.08 15.17 -8.58
N LEU A 121 -9.15 14.39 -8.49
CA LEU A 121 -10.44 14.81 -9.02
C LEU A 121 -11.08 15.86 -8.09
N ASN A 122 -11.89 16.74 -8.68
CA ASN A 122 -12.83 17.56 -7.94
C ASN A 122 -13.97 16.70 -7.37
N GLU A 123 -14.91 17.33 -6.64
CA GLU A 123 -16.03 16.63 -6.00
C GLU A 123 -16.98 15.95 -7.00
N THR A 124 -17.14 16.52 -8.20
CA THR A 124 -17.99 15.94 -9.26
C THR A 124 -17.29 14.86 -10.09
N SER A 125 -16.00 14.60 -9.86
CA SER A 125 -15.16 13.71 -10.68
C SER A 125 -15.04 14.10 -12.16
N GLU A 126 -15.23 15.37 -12.50
CA GLU A 126 -15.19 15.87 -13.89
C GLU A 126 -13.93 16.68 -14.20
N LEU A 127 -13.28 17.24 -13.17
CA LEU A 127 -12.12 18.12 -13.33
C LEU A 127 -10.90 17.60 -12.60
N VAL A 128 -9.74 17.75 -13.25
CA VAL A 128 -8.43 17.53 -12.65
C VAL A 128 -8.00 18.77 -11.88
N ILE A 129 -7.76 18.61 -10.58
CA ILE A 129 -7.27 19.64 -9.68
C ILE A 129 -5.81 19.35 -9.35
N LEU A 130 -4.94 20.29 -9.68
CA LEU A 130 -3.55 20.27 -9.23
C LEU A 130 -3.51 20.54 -7.72
N SER A 131 -2.93 19.62 -6.96
CA SER A 131 -2.81 19.78 -5.52
C SER A 131 -1.70 20.78 -5.17
N ASN A 132 -1.89 21.50 -4.07
CA ASN A 132 -0.79 22.25 -3.47
C ASN A 132 0.13 21.25 -2.76
N ILE A 133 1.34 21.06 -3.29
CA ILE A 133 2.31 20.11 -2.76
C ILE A 133 3.16 20.86 -1.73
N PRO A 134 3.22 20.40 -0.47
CA PRO A 134 4.12 21.00 0.49
C PRO A 134 5.57 20.80 0.06
N GLU A 135 6.49 21.59 0.62
CA GLU A 135 7.92 21.41 0.35
C GLU A 135 8.40 20.04 0.84
N ARG A 136 7.86 19.57 1.97
CA ARG A 136 8.25 18.32 2.64
C ARG A 136 7.02 17.49 3.01
N GLY A 137 7.15 16.17 2.89
CA GLY A 137 6.12 15.23 3.31
C GLY A 137 6.32 14.67 4.73
N ARG A 138 7.50 14.88 5.32
CA ARG A 138 7.86 14.47 6.69
C ARG A 138 8.34 15.69 7.48
N GLY A 139 8.16 15.67 8.79
CA GLY A 139 8.63 16.73 9.70
C GLY A 139 10.13 16.72 9.99
N THR A 140 10.94 16.10 9.12
CA THR A 140 12.39 15.99 9.28
C THR A 140 13.12 17.00 8.38
N ASP A 141 14.24 17.53 8.86
CA ASP A 141 15.04 18.53 8.13
C ASP A 141 15.97 17.94 7.06
N GLU A 142 16.05 16.61 6.97
CA GLU A 142 16.85 15.91 5.95
C GLU A 142 16.40 16.30 4.52
N PRO A 143 17.30 16.86 3.68
CA PRO A 143 16.93 17.42 2.37
C PRO A 143 16.41 16.37 1.39
N GLN A 144 16.72 15.09 1.60
CA GLN A 144 16.25 13.99 0.76
C GLN A 144 14.73 13.81 0.83
N TYR A 145 14.05 14.39 1.82
CA TYR A 145 12.58 14.34 1.94
C TYR A 145 11.87 15.54 1.30
N GLU A 146 12.61 16.48 0.68
CA GLU A 146 12.03 17.56 -0.12
C GLU A 146 11.31 16.99 -1.35
N LEU A 147 10.03 17.30 -1.52
CA LEU A 147 9.20 16.52 -2.42
C LEU A 147 9.50 16.75 -3.90
N CYS A 148 9.57 18.02 -4.30
CA CYS A 148 9.68 18.42 -5.71
C CYS A 148 10.71 19.53 -5.85
N PRO A 149 11.57 19.48 -6.89
CA PRO A 149 12.61 20.50 -7.10
C PRO A 149 12.04 21.88 -7.49
N ARG A 150 10.79 21.90 -7.95
CA ARG A 150 10.02 23.11 -8.23
C ARG A 150 8.52 22.85 -8.06
N PRO A 151 7.69 23.90 -7.93
CA PRO A 151 6.24 23.78 -8.03
C PRO A 151 5.80 23.17 -9.37
N TRP A 152 4.69 22.43 -9.33
CA TRP A 152 4.04 21.90 -10.53
C TRP A 152 3.18 22.95 -11.20
N GLU A 153 3.10 22.88 -12.52
CA GLU A 153 2.25 23.74 -13.34
C GLU A 153 1.29 22.89 -14.18
N LYS A 154 0.19 23.50 -14.65
CA LYS A 154 -0.79 22.80 -15.51
C LYS A 154 -0.15 22.24 -16.78
N ALA A 155 0.84 22.93 -17.33
CA ALA A 155 1.56 22.52 -18.54
C ALA A 155 2.45 21.29 -18.32
N ASP A 156 2.71 20.88 -17.07
CA ASP A 156 3.44 19.65 -16.76
C ASP A 156 2.58 18.39 -16.88
N LEU A 157 1.26 18.54 -17.05
CA LEU A 157 0.28 17.46 -17.01
C LEU A 157 -0.28 17.19 -18.41
N ASP A 158 -0.40 15.90 -18.73
CA ASP A 158 -1.11 15.45 -19.92
C ASP A 158 -2.59 15.31 -19.59
N SER A 159 -3.42 16.23 -20.08
CA SER A 159 -4.85 16.27 -19.71
C SER A 159 -5.63 14.97 -19.99
N VAL A 160 -5.21 14.17 -20.97
CA VAL A 160 -5.91 12.93 -21.36
C VAL A 160 -5.43 11.78 -20.48
N ASN A 161 -4.12 11.56 -20.43
CA ASN A 161 -3.53 10.47 -19.66
C ASN A 161 -3.74 10.68 -18.15
N THR A 162 -3.59 11.92 -17.67
CA THR A 162 -3.81 12.26 -16.26
C THR A 162 -5.25 12.00 -15.81
N MET A 163 -6.25 12.31 -16.65
CA MET A 163 -7.65 12.01 -16.33
C MET A 163 -7.89 10.50 -16.29
N GLY A 164 -7.37 9.74 -17.27
CA GLY A 164 -7.49 8.28 -17.29
C GLY A 164 -6.88 7.61 -16.06
N ASP A 165 -5.70 8.05 -15.65
CA ASP A 165 -5.03 7.57 -14.44
C ASP A 165 -5.85 7.86 -13.16
N LEU A 166 -6.41 9.06 -13.06
CA LEU A 166 -7.25 9.48 -11.93
C LEU A 166 -8.55 8.67 -11.83
N VAL A 167 -9.27 8.50 -12.94
CA VAL A 167 -10.51 7.74 -12.97
C VAL A 167 -10.26 6.29 -12.58
N THR A 168 -9.21 5.68 -13.16
CA THR A 168 -8.81 4.31 -12.85
C THR A 168 -8.45 4.18 -11.36
N SER A 169 -7.62 5.08 -10.84
CA SER A 169 -7.21 5.05 -9.43
C SER A 169 -8.40 5.24 -8.48
N GLN A 170 -9.33 6.15 -8.80
CA GLN A 170 -10.53 6.39 -7.98
C GLN A 170 -11.45 5.16 -8.00
N PHE A 171 -11.68 4.57 -9.17
CA PHE A 171 -12.52 3.38 -9.32
C PHE A 171 -11.96 2.19 -8.53
N GLU A 172 -10.67 1.92 -8.68
CA GLU A 172 -10.01 0.83 -7.96
C GLU A 172 -10.00 1.05 -6.46
N MET A 173 -9.77 2.28 -5.99
CA MET A 173 -9.79 2.56 -4.55
C MET A 173 -11.21 2.47 -3.96
N LYS A 174 -12.25 2.88 -4.70
CA LYS A 174 -13.65 2.66 -4.30
C LYS A 174 -13.98 1.17 -4.17
N PHE A 175 -13.50 0.33 -5.10
CA PHE A 175 -13.63 -1.11 -4.98
C PHE A 175 -12.88 -1.65 -3.76
N PHE A 176 -11.68 -1.12 -3.49
CA PHE A 176 -10.88 -1.53 -2.34
C PHE A 176 -11.52 -1.13 -0.99
N HIS A 177 -12.24 -0.03 -0.91
CA HIS A 177 -13.09 0.32 0.25
C HIS A 177 -14.14 -0.75 0.52
N ARG A 178 -14.89 -1.19 -0.51
CA ARG A 178 -15.86 -2.28 -0.36
C ARG A 178 -15.20 -3.59 0.06
N LEU A 179 -13.98 -3.83 -0.43
CA LEU A 179 -13.22 -5.01 -0.04
C LEU A 179 -12.82 -4.98 1.44
N ALA A 180 -12.40 -3.81 1.93
CA ALA A 180 -12.12 -3.59 3.34
C ALA A 180 -13.35 -3.79 4.21
N GLU A 181 -14.53 -3.32 3.79
CA GLU A 181 -15.79 -3.59 4.51
C GLU A 181 -16.08 -5.09 4.64
N VAL A 182 -15.86 -5.87 3.58
CA VAL A 182 -16.06 -7.33 3.60
C VAL A 182 -15.03 -8.00 4.51
N TRP A 183 -13.76 -7.61 4.40
CA TRP A 183 -12.68 -8.13 5.23
C TRP A 183 -12.91 -7.83 6.72
N ASN A 184 -13.25 -6.58 7.05
CA ASN A 184 -13.39 -6.09 8.42
C ASN A 184 -14.60 -6.71 9.17
N ARG A 185 -15.56 -7.34 8.48
CA ARG A 185 -16.65 -8.09 9.13
C ARG A 185 -16.17 -9.37 9.83
N SER A 186 -15.09 -9.96 9.32
CA SER A 186 -14.44 -11.14 9.91
C SER A 186 -12.94 -11.05 9.65
N PRO A 187 -12.23 -10.18 10.40
CA PRO A 187 -10.79 -9.99 10.25
C PRO A 187 -10.07 -11.32 10.39
N ARG A 188 -9.11 -11.55 9.50
CA ARG A 188 -8.21 -12.71 9.57
C ARG A 188 -6.79 -12.24 9.86
N PRO A 189 -5.86 -13.15 10.22
CA PRO A 189 -4.45 -12.80 10.37
C PRO A 189 -3.89 -12.21 9.08
N TRP A 190 -2.93 -11.29 9.19
CA TRP A 190 -2.24 -10.67 8.05
C TRP A 190 -1.76 -11.66 6.99
N ALA A 191 -1.24 -12.81 7.43
CA ALA A 191 -0.74 -13.87 6.55
C ALA A 191 -1.79 -14.38 5.56
N ALA A 192 -3.09 -14.26 5.87
CA ALA A 192 -4.19 -14.70 5.00
C ALA A 192 -4.66 -13.62 4.00
N PHE A 193 -4.11 -12.40 4.07
CA PHE A 193 -4.54 -11.29 3.23
C PHE A 193 -4.20 -11.47 1.73
N PRO A 194 -3.02 -11.98 1.33
CA PRO A 194 -2.71 -12.18 -0.09
C PRO A 194 -3.68 -13.15 -0.76
N ASP A 195 -3.92 -14.32 -0.14
CA ASP A 195 -4.85 -15.33 -0.65
C ASP A 195 -6.27 -14.77 -0.83
N PHE A 196 -6.69 -13.91 0.10
CA PHE A 196 -7.96 -13.21 -0.01
C PHE A 196 -8.02 -12.26 -1.21
N LEU A 197 -6.98 -11.48 -1.44
CA LEU A 197 -6.91 -10.60 -2.62
C LEU A 197 -6.96 -11.42 -3.90
N HIS A 198 -6.17 -12.50 -4.01
CA HIS A 198 -6.17 -13.36 -5.18
C HIS A 198 -7.55 -13.97 -5.45
N LEU A 199 -8.22 -14.48 -4.41
CA LEU A 199 -9.58 -15.03 -4.53
C LEU A 199 -10.57 -14.00 -5.07
N VAL A 200 -10.54 -12.77 -4.55
CA VAL A 200 -11.51 -11.74 -4.96
C VAL A 200 -11.21 -11.19 -6.34
N TYR A 201 -9.93 -10.98 -6.67
CA TYR A 201 -9.55 -10.41 -7.96
C TYR A 201 -9.61 -11.41 -9.11
N SER A 202 -9.42 -12.72 -8.86
CA SER A 202 -9.61 -13.75 -9.88
C SER A 202 -11.08 -13.90 -10.29
N ALA A 203 -12.01 -13.64 -9.36
CA ALA A 203 -13.46 -13.68 -9.61
C ALA A 203 -14.02 -12.38 -10.23
N ARG A 204 -13.18 -11.42 -10.59
CA ARG A 204 -13.62 -10.08 -11.03
C ARG A 204 -13.95 -10.01 -12.52
N VAL A 205 -13.47 -10.98 -13.30
CA VAL A 205 -13.81 -11.16 -14.72
C VAL A 205 -14.68 -12.40 -14.80
N VAL A 206 -15.90 -12.24 -15.32
CA VAL A 206 -16.87 -13.32 -15.50
C VAL A 206 -17.19 -13.44 -16.99
N ASP A 207 -17.45 -14.67 -17.44
CA ASP A 207 -17.91 -14.87 -18.81
C ASP A 207 -19.35 -14.34 -18.97
N GLU A 208 -19.67 -13.83 -20.17
CA GLU A 208 -21.01 -13.30 -20.47
C GLU A 208 -22.11 -14.35 -20.27
N THR A 209 -21.79 -15.62 -20.51
CA THR A 209 -22.68 -16.78 -20.28
C THR A 209 -22.97 -17.02 -18.80
N GLU A 210 -21.99 -16.76 -17.92
CA GLU A 210 -22.16 -16.83 -16.47
C GLU A 210 -22.95 -15.61 -15.96
N SER A 211 -22.72 -14.43 -16.53
CA SER A 211 -23.44 -13.20 -16.18
C SER A 211 -24.92 -13.23 -16.58
N SER A 212 -25.29 -14.04 -17.58
CA SER A 212 -26.67 -14.12 -18.11
C SER A 212 -27.56 -15.09 -17.34
N GLN A 213 -27.01 -15.89 -16.41
CA GLN A 213 -27.85 -16.65 -15.50
C GLN A 213 -28.55 -15.65 -14.57
N PRO A 214 -29.90 -15.61 -14.54
CA PRO A 214 -30.60 -14.81 -13.53
C PRO A 214 -30.06 -15.24 -12.17
N ALA A 215 -29.84 -14.27 -11.27
CA ALA A 215 -29.37 -14.47 -9.90
C ALA A 215 -30.35 -15.34 -9.10
N ALA A 216 -30.50 -16.60 -9.49
CA ALA A 216 -31.38 -17.58 -8.94
C ALA A 216 -30.67 -18.09 -7.69
N ALA A 217 -30.97 -17.44 -6.57
CA ALA A 217 -30.75 -17.96 -5.23
C ALA A 217 -29.40 -18.69 -5.04
N HIS A 218 -28.29 -18.04 -5.38
CA HIS A 218 -27.05 -18.33 -4.66
C HIS A 218 -27.28 -17.89 -3.22
N ALA A 219 -27.86 -18.78 -2.43
CA ALA A 219 -27.79 -18.73 -0.98
C ALA A 219 -26.33 -18.41 -0.65
N ALA A 220 -26.13 -17.30 0.06
CA ALA A 220 -24.81 -16.93 0.56
C ALA A 220 -24.14 -18.19 1.10
N PRO A 221 -22.86 -18.47 0.77
CA PRO A 221 -22.17 -19.60 1.37
C PRO A 221 -22.24 -19.41 2.88
N THR A 222 -23.09 -20.21 3.52
CA THR A 222 -23.17 -20.29 4.96
C THR A 222 -21.82 -20.82 5.41
N LEU A 223 -20.92 -19.91 5.79
CA LEU A 223 -19.76 -20.25 6.60
C LEU A 223 -20.31 -20.84 7.89
N GLN A 224 -20.45 -22.17 7.92
CA GLN A 224 -20.87 -22.86 9.12
C GLN A 224 -19.83 -22.58 10.20
N PRO A 225 -20.23 -22.05 11.38
CA PRO A 225 -19.33 -21.96 12.50
C PRO A 225 -18.94 -23.38 12.91
N THR A 226 -17.71 -23.78 12.64
CA THR A 226 -17.12 -24.96 13.25
C THR A 226 -16.97 -24.68 14.74
N VAL A 227 -18.00 -25.06 15.50
CA VAL A 227 -17.92 -25.11 16.96
C VAL A 227 -16.86 -26.15 17.32
N PRO A 228 -15.79 -25.79 18.06
CA PRO A 228 -14.82 -26.76 18.52
C PRO A 228 -15.53 -27.73 19.47
N ARG A 229 -15.54 -29.01 19.10
CA ARG A 229 -16.00 -30.10 19.95
C ARG A 229 -15.01 -30.21 21.11
N LEU A 230 -15.45 -29.84 22.31
CA LEU A 230 -14.72 -30.08 23.57
C LEU A 230 -14.41 -31.59 23.64
N ALA A 231 -13.13 -31.94 23.47
CA ALA A 231 -12.64 -33.28 23.72
C ALA A 231 -12.52 -33.49 25.23
N GLU A 232 -13.17 -34.56 25.71
CA GLU A 232 -13.05 -35.05 27.07
C GLU A 232 -11.59 -35.40 27.38
N SER A 233 -11.12 -34.86 28.49
CA SER A 233 -9.80 -35.09 29.06
C SER A 233 -9.74 -36.46 29.72
N THR A 234 -8.92 -37.36 29.18
CA THR A 234 -8.41 -38.52 29.91
C THR A 234 -6.93 -38.32 30.18
N ALA A 235 -6.58 -38.24 31.46
CA ALA A 235 -5.23 -38.09 31.97
C ALA A 235 -4.43 -39.40 31.92
N GLY A 236 -3.10 -39.29 31.71
CA GLY A 236 -2.10 -40.33 32.03
C GLY A 236 -0.93 -40.39 31.03
N PRO A 237 0.26 -40.89 31.45
CA PRO A 237 1.41 -40.02 31.68
C PRO A 237 2.66 -40.33 30.82
N ASP A 238 3.61 -39.38 30.89
CA ASP A 238 5.06 -39.49 30.69
C ASP A 238 5.65 -40.17 29.43
N SER A 239 6.38 -39.39 28.64
CA SER A 239 7.78 -39.72 28.26
C SER A 239 8.38 -38.59 27.42
N GLY A 240 9.59 -38.18 27.82
CA GLY A 240 10.34 -37.13 27.16
C GLY A 240 10.91 -37.55 25.80
N ALA A 241 11.11 -36.55 24.94
CA ALA A 241 12.09 -36.58 23.88
C ALA A 241 12.46 -35.13 23.51
N ASP A 242 13.76 -34.86 23.62
CA ASP A 242 14.45 -33.71 23.06
C ASP A 242 14.12 -33.52 21.57
N TYR A 243 13.63 -32.34 21.19
CA TYR A 243 13.69 -31.85 19.82
C TYR A 243 14.20 -30.41 19.81
N THR A 244 15.44 -30.27 19.37
CA THR A 244 16.11 -29.02 19.03
C THR A 244 15.54 -28.48 17.72
N ALA A 245 14.62 -27.51 17.81
CA ALA A 245 14.11 -26.76 16.66
C ALA A 245 15.01 -25.55 16.38
N GLY A 246 15.51 -25.47 15.15
CA GLY A 246 16.33 -24.38 14.65
C GLY A 246 15.60 -23.03 14.71
N GLY A 247 16.27 -22.05 15.32
CA GLY A 247 15.77 -20.70 15.47
C GLY A 247 15.67 -19.98 14.12
N GLN A 248 14.44 -19.70 13.70
CA GLN A 248 14.17 -18.55 12.85
C GLN A 248 14.20 -17.30 13.73
N ARG A 249 15.12 -16.39 13.42
CA ARG A 249 15.22 -15.09 14.08
C ARG A 249 13.95 -14.28 13.77
N PRO A 250 13.31 -13.65 14.77
CA PRO A 250 12.26 -12.67 14.51
C PRO A 250 12.87 -11.51 13.72
N VAL A 251 12.24 -11.17 12.58
CA VAL A 251 12.53 -9.96 11.84
C VAL A 251 11.95 -8.80 12.65
N THR A 252 12.81 -8.08 13.35
CA THR A 252 12.44 -6.81 13.98
C THR A 252 12.21 -5.79 12.87
N PHE A 253 10.95 -5.41 12.68
CA PHE A 253 10.60 -4.25 11.88
C PHE A 253 11.18 -2.99 12.54
N PRO A 254 11.71 -2.02 11.77
CA PRO A 254 12.06 -0.73 12.33
C PRO A 254 10.80 -0.13 12.96
N THR A 255 10.83 0.05 14.28
CA THR A 255 9.82 0.82 15.01
C THR A 255 9.71 2.17 14.33
N GLN A 256 8.48 2.58 14.01
CA GLN A 256 8.21 3.93 13.52
C GLN A 256 8.91 4.94 14.45
N PRO A 257 9.54 6.01 13.92
CA PRO A 257 9.85 7.15 14.77
C PRO A 257 8.54 7.64 15.44
N PRO A 258 8.60 8.05 16.71
CA PRO A 258 7.40 8.40 17.48
C PRO A 258 6.56 9.46 16.77
N ALA A 259 5.24 9.30 16.83
CA ALA A 259 4.23 10.14 16.15
C ALA A 259 4.12 11.59 16.69
N ASP A 260 4.99 12.00 17.62
CA ASP A 260 4.82 13.26 18.37
C ASP A 260 5.21 14.54 17.60
N ASP A 261 5.81 14.45 16.40
CA ASP A 261 6.35 15.63 15.69
C ASP A 261 5.44 16.27 14.61
N LEU A 262 4.18 15.83 14.46
CA LEU A 262 3.25 16.41 13.45
C LEU A 262 2.29 17.49 13.98
N ARG A 263 2.42 17.94 15.23
CA ARG A 263 1.45 18.86 15.88
C ARG A 263 1.63 20.36 15.62
N ARG A 264 2.49 20.80 14.70
CA ARG A 264 2.73 22.25 14.48
C ARG A 264 2.87 22.65 13.01
N ALA A 265 1.85 22.42 12.19
CA ALA A 265 1.73 23.08 10.88
C ALA A 265 0.30 22.97 10.29
N ALA A 266 -0.73 23.27 11.07
CA ALA A 266 -2.08 23.51 10.58
C ALA A 266 -2.61 24.82 11.18
#